data_AF-A0A813QUS7-F1
#
_entry.id   AF-A0A813QUS7-F1
#
_cell.length_a   1.000
_cell.length_b   1.000
_cell.length_c   1.000
_cell.angle_alpha   90.00
_cell.angle_beta   90.00
_cell.angle_gamma   90.00
#
_symmetry.space_group_name_H-M   'P 1'
#
loop_
_entity.id
_entity.type
_entity.pdbx_description
1 polymer ?
#
loop_
_entity_poly.entity_id
_entity_poly.type
_entity_poly.pdbx_seq_one_letter_code
_entity_poly.pdbx_strand_id
1 'polypeptide(L)'
;MNNYTKIIFRLQPNGRRLLQQQHKQISSPVPLLVTSIREASGGATLEYDAPNAYKLHMLEQGPSTHVSCNREEGLDYYKKMQVIRRMEASANNMYKSKLIRGFCHLYSGQEAVCVGMKGAMDKNDSLITAYRAHGWTYMMGVSVTGILAELTGRKTGCAEGRGGSMHMYAPNFYGGNGIVGAQVPLGAGVAFAHKYRGESNVCVALYGDGAANQGQVFEAYNMAKLWLLPCIFVCENNGYGMGTSSARASANPNFYKRCEYIPGIWVDGMDILAVREATRFAREWCTSGKGPMIMEMATYRYFGHSMSDPGTSYRTREEIQDVRKSRDPITSFREKLIQAKLATEDEFKNIDIEVKKIIEDAESHAQNDSELHVDELYSNVYSQPPPNFKIRGCDNFTFKEISK
;
A
#
# COMPACT_ATOMS: atom_id res chain seq x y z
N MET A 1 -39.65 44.00 1.10
CA MET A 1 -39.44 42.91 2.08
C MET A 1 -39.83 41.62 1.38
N ASN A 2 -39.00 40.61 1.10
CA ASN A 2 -37.64 40.27 1.48
C ASN A 2 -36.90 39.67 0.26
N ASN A 3 -35.65 40.08 0.09
CA ASN A 3 -34.69 39.52 -0.86
C ASN A 3 -34.16 38.19 -0.33
N TYR A 4 -34.17 37.14 -1.14
CA TYR A 4 -33.24 36.02 -1.01
C TYR A 4 -32.59 35.74 -2.36
N THR A 5 -31.39 36.30 -2.51
CA THR A 5 -30.47 36.07 -3.62
C THR A 5 -29.93 34.65 -3.54
N LYS A 6 -30.26 33.80 -4.51
CA LYS A 6 -29.60 32.51 -4.71
C LYS A 6 -28.17 32.75 -5.18
N ILE A 7 -27.18 32.56 -4.29
CA ILE A 7 -25.77 32.50 -4.66
C ILE A 7 -25.49 31.06 -5.14
N ILE A 8 -25.40 30.88 -6.45
CA ILE A 8 -24.89 29.65 -7.08
C ILE A 8 -23.39 29.87 -7.30
N PHE A 9 -22.55 29.22 -6.49
CA PHE A 9 -21.12 29.13 -6.78
C PHE A 9 -20.89 28.21 -7.98
N ARG A 10 -20.73 28.79 -9.18
CA ARG A 10 -20.06 28.12 -10.30
C ARG A 10 -18.55 28.12 -10.03
N LEU A 11 -18.02 27.00 -9.54
CA LEU A 11 -16.58 26.78 -9.49
C LEU A 11 -16.04 26.70 -10.93
N GLN A 12 -15.03 27.52 -11.24
CA GLN A 12 -14.40 27.59 -12.55
C GLN A 12 -13.71 26.27 -12.96
N PRO A 13 -13.54 25.97 -14.26
CA PRO A 13 -13.03 24.68 -14.76
C PRO A 13 -11.51 24.44 -14.57
N ASN A 14 -10.82 25.24 -13.75
CA ASN A 14 -9.36 25.30 -13.73
C ASN A 14 -8.67 24.09 -13.08
N GLY A 15 -9.40 23.19 -12.42
CA GLY A 15 -8.84 21.98 -11.80
C GLY A 15 -8.20 20.98 -12.78
N ARG A 16 -8.65 20.96 -14.06
CA ARG A 16 -8.06 20.06 -15.07
C ARG A 16 -6.67 20.48 -15.53
N ARG A 17 -6.35 21.78 -15.55
CA ARG A 17 -5.03 22.28 -15.98
C ARG A 17 -3.93 22.00 -14.94
N LEU A 18 -4.26 22.02 -13.65
CA LEU A 18 -3.29 21.78 -12.58
C LEU A 18 -2.83 20.31 -12.53
N LEU A 19 -3.74 19.35 -12.74
CA LEU A 19 -3.39 17.92 -12.84
C LEU A 19 -2.51 17.64 -14.08
N GLN A 20 -2.85 18.24 -15.22
CA GLN A 20 -2.01 18.14 -16.43
C GLN A 20 -0.65 18.82 -16.25
N GLN A 21 -0.53 19.90 -15.49
CA GLN A 21 0.75 20.55 -15.20
C GLN A 21 1.63 19.74 -14.24
N GLN A 22 1.04 19.09 -13.22
CA GLN A 22 1.78 18.17 -12.35
C GLN A 22 2.27 16.93 -13.10
N HIS A 23 1.50 16.40 -14.05
CA HIS A 23 1.96 15.31 -14.92
C HIS A 23 2.94 15.75 -16.01
N LYS A 24 2.81 16.97 -16.57
CA LYS A 24 3.75 17.52 -17.56
C LYS A 24 5.11 17.92 -16.99
N GLN A 25 5.21 18.25 -15.69
CA GLN A 25 6.52 18.52 -15.07
C GLN A 25 7.42 17.27 -14.97
N ILE A 26 6.91 16.08 -15.29
CA ILE A 26 7.66 14.81 -15.28
C ILE A 26 7.87 14.27 -16.71
N SER A 27 7.43 14.97 -17.76
CA SER A 27 7.43 14.44 -19.14
C SER A 27 8.67 14.77 -19.98
N SER A 28 9.78 15.20 -19.38
CA SER A 28 11.06 15.35 -20.09
C SER A 28 11.97 14.16 -19.75
N PRO A 29 12.30 13.26 -20.71
CA PRO A 29 13.29 12.22 -20.46
C PRO A 29 14.65 12.89 -20.34
N VAL A 30 15.12 13.06 -19.10
CA VAL A 30 16.56 13.27 -18.85
C VAL A 30 17.22 11.91 -19.09
N PRO A 31 18.31 11.82 -19.87
CA PRO A 31 19.01 10.56 -20.04
C PRO A 31 19.49 10.08 -18.67
N LEU A 32 18.92 8.99 -18.16
CA LEU A 32 19.43 8.29 -16.99
C LEU A 32 20.75 7.64 -17.40
N LEU A 33 21.87 8.14 -16.88
CA LEU A 33 23.16 7.47 -17.02
C LEU A 33 23.16 6.27 -16.07
N VAL A 34 22.71 5.11 -16.56
CA VAL A 34 22.86 3.84 -15.85
C VAL A 34 24.31 3.41 -16.06
N THR A 35 25.10 3.41 -15.00
CA THR A 35 26.48 2.92 -15.05
C THR A 35 26.56 1.59 -14.30
N SER A 36 27.27 0.63 -14.89
CA SER A 36 27.63 -0.62 -14.20
C SER A 36 29.10 -0.49 -13.84
N ILE A 37 29.39 -0.39 -12.53
CA ILE A 37 30.77 -0.41 -12.05
C ILE A 37 31.11 -1.87 -11.73
N ARG A 38 32.14 -2.40 -12.41
CA ARG A 38 32.74 -3.69 -12.06
C ARG A 38 33.77 -3.45 -10.96
N GLU A 39 33.37 -3.57 -9.70
CA GLU A 39 34.37 -3.67 -8.63
C GLU A 39 35.07 -5.03 -8.70
N ALA A 40 36.41 -5.01 -8.65
CA ALA A 40 37.21 -6.22 -8.57
C ALA A 40 36.86 -6.95 -7.26
N SER A 41 36.16 -8.09 -7.39
CA SER A 41 35.65 -9.03 -6.36
C SER A 41 34.17 -8.89 -5.93
N GLY A 42 33.42 -7.88 -6.41
CA GLY A 42 31.98 -7.71 -6.11
C GLY A 42 31.10 -7.97 -7.33
N GLY A 43 29.98 -8.68 -7.18
CA GLY A 43 29.00 -8.89 -8.25
C GLY A 43 28.47 -7.57 -8.82
N ALA A 44 28.02 -7.56 -10.07
CA ALA A 44 27.50 -6.35 -10.71
C ALA A 44 26.31 -5.75 -9.93
N THR A 45 26.28 -4.42 -9.82
CA THR A 45 25.22 -3.61 -9.21
C THR A 45 24.52 -2.74 -10.25
N LEU A 46 23.23 -2.45 -10.03
CA LEU A 46 22.46 -1.44 -10.75
C LEU A 46 22.59 -0.18 -9.92
N GLU A 47 23.06 0.91 -10.53
CA GLU A 47 23.23 2.20 -9.88
C GLU A 47 22.72 3.30 -10.80
N TYR A 48 21.98 4.25 -10.23
CA TYR A 48 21.53 5.44 -10.94
C TYR A 48 21.16 6.55 -9.96
N ASP A 49 21.18 7.78 -10.47
CA ASP A 49 20.68 8.94 -9.74
C ASP A 49 19.19 9.14 -10.01
N ALA A 50 18.43 9.36 -8.94
CA ALA A 50 17.02 9.70 -8.93
C ALA A 50 16.81 11.12 -8.36
N PRO A 51 17.35 12.18 -9.04
CA PRO A 51 17.44 13.53 -8.46
C PRO A 51 16.07 14.18 -8.20
N ASN A 52 15.02 13.73 -8.88
CA ASN A 52 13.65 14.22 -8.72
C ASN A 52 12.76 13.29 -7.90
N ALA A 53 13.34 12.26 -7.26
CA ALA A 53 12.59 11.29 -6.50
C ALA A 53 11.97 11.88 -5.22
N TYR A 54 12.54 12.97 -4.70
CA TYR A 54 12.15 13.50 -3.39
C TYR A 54 11.81 15.00 -3.40
N LYS A 55 10.84 15.39 -2.57
CA LYS A 55 10.66 16.79 -2.14
C LYS A 55 10.58 16.81 -0.62
N LEU A 56 11.29 17.75 0.00
CA LEU A 56 11.46 17.79 1.45
C LEU A 56 10.59 18.86 2.11
N HIS A 57 10.18 18.58 3.35
CA HIS A 57 9.48 19.49 4.23
C HIS A 57 10.12 19.43 5.62
N MET A 58 10.68 20.55 6.08
CA MET A 58 11.39 20.67 7.37
C MET A 58 12.55 19.67 7.54
N LEU A 59 13.28 19.44 6.45
CA LEU A 59 14.50 18.64 6.43
C LEU A 59 15.56 19.39 5.62
N GLU A 60 16.75 19.53 6.18
CA GLU A 60 17.92 20.07 5.47
C GLU A 60 18.52 19.04 4.50
N GLN A 61 18.47 17.76 4.88
CA GLN A 61 18.95 16.63 4.10
C GLN A 61 17.88 15.56 4.01
N GLY A 62 17.76 14.95 2.83
CA GLY A 62 16.80 13.89 2.55
C GLY A 62 17.46 12.53 2.36
N PRO A 63 16.70 11.55 1.86
CA PRO A 63 17.24 10.25 1.46
C PRO A 63 18.28 10.40 0.35
N SER A 64 19.17 9.41 0.20
CA SER A 64 20.12 9.37 -0.92
C SER A 64 19.37 9.38 -2.25
N THR A 65 19.73 10.32 -3.14
CA THR A 65 19.28 10.34 -4.53
C THR A 65 20.07 9.38 -5.39
N HIS A 66 21.25 8.94 -4.95
CA HIS A 66 21.98 7.86 -5.58
C HIS A 66 21.48 6.53 -5.03
N VAL A 67 20.88 5.71 -5.89
CA VAL A 67 20.25 4.45 -5.49
C VAL A 67 20.93 3.26 -6.15
N SER A 68 21.04 2.15 -5.42
CA SER A 68 21.70 0.95 -5.91
C SER A 68 20.98 -0.34 -5.54
N CYS A 69 21.07 -1.38 -6.36
CA CYS A 69 20.69 -2.73 -5.94
C CYS A 69 21.59 -3.78 -6.60
N ASN A 70 21.85 -4.86 -5.89
CA ASN A 70 22.54 -6.00 -6.52
C ASN A 70 21.55 -6.85 -7.32
N ARG A 71 22.08 -7.80 -8.09
CA ARG A 71 21.29 -8.70 -8.94
C ARG A 71 20.26 -9.54 -8.17
N GLU A 72 20.65 -10.12 -7.04
CA GLU A 72 19.76 -10.99 -6.25
C GLU A 72 18.55 -10.22 -5.74
N GLU A 73 18.81 -9.05 -5.14
CA GLU A 73 17.79 -8.12 -4.67
C GLU A 73 16.88 -7.66 -5.82
N GLY A 74 17.46 -7.32 -6.97
CA GLY A 74 16.71 -6.89 -8.14
C GLY A 74 15.75 -7.96 -8.68
N LEU A 75 16.19 -9.22 -8.79
CA LEU A 75 15.35 -10.33 -9.25
C LEU A 75 14.24 -10.67 -8.24
N ASP A 76 14.55 -10.62 -6.94
CA ASP A 76 13.57 -10.82 -5.87
C ASP A 76 12.48 -9.73 -5.86
N TYR A 77 12.87 -8.46 -5.99
CA TYR A 77 11.91 -7.35 -6.11
C TYR A 77 11.02 -7.47 -7.36
N TYR A 78 11.60 -7.82 -8.50
CA TYR A 78 10.81 -8.07 -9.71
C TYR A 78 9.78 -9.19 -9.47
N LYS A 79 10.22 -10.33 -8.93
CA LYS A 79 9.35 -11.47 -8.63
C LYS A 79 8.21 -11.08 -7.69
N LYS A 80 8.50 -10.39 -6.59
CA LYS A 80 7.48 -9.95 -5.61
C LYS A 80 6.45 -9.00 -6.22
N MET A 81 6.88 -7.99 -6.98
CA MET A 81 5.95 -7.10 -7.68
C MET A 81 5.09 -7.88 -8.70
N GLN A 82 5.69 -8.85 -9.39
CA GLN A 82 4.99 -9.68 -10.36
C GLN A 82 3.97 -10.63 -9.71
N VAL A 83 4.27 -11.20 -8.53
CA VAL A 83 3.31 -11.98 -7.73
C VAL A 83 2.10 -11.12 -7.37
N ILE A 84 2.32 -9.92 -6.85
CA ILE A 84 1.23 -8.99 -6.50
C ILE A 84 0.39 -8.68 -7.74
N ARG A 85 1.02 -8.28 -8.86
CA ARG A 85 0.32 -7.97 -10.12
C ARG A 85 -0.56 -9.12 -10.60
N ARG A 86 -0.09 -10.36 -10.52
CA ARG A 86 -0.83 -11.53 -10.99
C ARG A 86 -1.90 -11.99 -10.00
N MET A 87 -1.64 -11.91 -8.70
CA MET A 87 -2.64 -12.15 -7.65
C MET A 87 -3.83 -11.18 -7.80
N GLU A 88 -3.58 -9.90 -8.04
CA GLU A 88 -4.65 -8.91 -8.24
C GLU A 88 -5.43 -9.15 -9.56
N ALA A 89 -4.74 -9.60 -10.62
CA ALA A 89 -5.40 -9.99 -11.86
C ALA A 89 -6.30 -11.22 -11.68
N SER A 90 -5.85 -12.19 -10.87
CA SER A 90 -6.63 -13.35 -10.46
C SER A 90 -7.87 -12.93 -9.66
N ALA A 91 -7.70 -12.12 -8.62
CA ALA A 91 -8.80 -11.58 -7.82
C ALA A 91 -9.84 -10.84 -8.66
N ASN A 92 -9.40 -10.03 -9.63
CA ASN A 92 -10.28 -9.39 -10.61
C ASN A 92 -11.13 -10.42 -11.40
N ASN A 93 -10.50 -11.49 -11.89
CA ASN A 93 -11.20 -12.53 -12.66
C ASN A 93 -12.19 -13.32 -11.78
N MET A 94 -11.76 -13.75 -10.59
CA MET A 94 -12.59 -14.47 -9.64
C MET A 94 -13.80 -13.63 -9.16
N TYR A 95 -13.63 -12.32 -9.00
CA TYR A 95 -14.75 -11.40 -8.71
C TYR A 95 -15.74 -11.33 -9.86
N LYS A 96 -15.26 -11.22 -11.12
CA LYS A 96 -16.14 -11.22 -12.30
C LYS A 96 -16.91 -12.53 -12.43
N SER A 97 -16.29 -13.65 -12.08
CA SER A 97 -16.91 -14.98 -12.02
C SER A 97 -17.73 -15.23 -10.75
N LYS A 98 -17.96 -14.21 -9.91
CA LYS A 98 -18.78 -14.28 -8.69
C LYS A 98 -18.25 -15.19 -7.59
N LEU A 99 -17.00 -15.64 -7.68
CA LEU A 99 -16.31 -16.38 -6.62
C LEU A 99 -15.90 -15.46 -5.46
N ILE A 100 -15.59 -14.20 -5.76
CA ILE A 100 -15.37 -13.14 -4.77
C ILE A 100 -16.59 -12.22 -4.77
N ARG A 101 -17.01 -11.80 -3.59
CA ARG A 101 -18.21 -10.97 -3.33
C ARG A 101 -17.89 -9.79 -2.41
N GLY A 102 -18.83 -8.87 -2.28
CA GLY A 102 -18.66 -7.69 -1.42
C GLY A 102 -17.62 -6.72 -1.95
N PHE A 103 -16.70 -6.27 -1.10
CA PHE A 103 -15.63 -5.36 -1.50
C PHE A 103 -14.41 -6.12 -2.03
N CYS A 104 -13.74 -5.55 -3.04
CA CYS A 104 -12.45 -6.01 -3.53
C CYS A 104 -11.69 -4.81 -4.10
N HIS A 105 -10.55 -4.45 -3.48
CA HIS A 105 -9.77 -3.25 -3.81
C HIS A 105 -8.38 -3.64 -4.31
N LEU A 106 -8.18 -3.58 -5.63
CA LEU A 106 -6.97 -4.11 -6.25
C LEU A 106 -5.78 -3.15 -6.13
N TYR A 107 -4.62 -3.65 -5.73
CA TYR A 107 -3.42 -2.84 -5.51
C TYR A 107 -2.60 -2.54 -6.77
N SER A 108 -3.01 -3.05 -7.94
CA SER A 108 -2.20 -2.98 -9.16
C SER A 108 -1.86 -1.57 -9.63
N GLY A 109 -0.57 -1.35 -9.92
CA GLY A 109 0.04 -0.06 -10.24
C GLY A 109 0.82 0.55 -9.08
N GLN A 110 0.61 0.06 -7.85
CA GLN A 110 1.27 0.57 -6.64
C GLN A 110 2.34 -0.37 -6.08
N GLU A 111 2.75 -1.41 -6.83
CA GLU A 111 3.60 -2.49 -6.33
C GLU A 111 4.95 -2.02 -5.78
N ALA A 112 5.56 -1.02 -6.43
CA ALA A 112 6.82 -0.41 -5.98
C ALA A 112 6.74 0.13 -4.54
N VAL A 113 5.57 0.62 -4.11
CA VAL A 113 5.37 1.12 -2.75
C VAL A 113 5.57 -0.01 -1.74
N CYS A 114 4.76 -1.06 -1.79
CA CYS A 114 4.81 -2.11 -0.77
C CYS A 114 6.11 -2.94 -0.83
N VAL A 115 6.63 -3.22 -2.04
CA VAL A 115 7.87 -4.01 -2.19
C VAL A 115 9.09 -3.18 -1.79
N GLY A 116 9.19 -1.93 -2.25
CA GLY A 116 10.31 -1.04 -1.94
C GLY A 116 10.37 -0.72 -0.44
N MET A 117 9.23 -0.40 0.17
CA MET A 117 9.16 -0.15 1.60
C MET A 117 9.56 -1.38 2.41
N LYS A 118 9.00 -2.56 2.09
CA LYS A 118 9.33 -3.80 2.82
C LYS A 118 10.82 -4.16 2.70
N GLY A 119 11.47 -3.82 1.57
CA GLY A 119 12.90 -4.00 1.37
C GLY A 119 13.78 -3.19 2.33
N ALA A 120 13.26 -2.14 2.96
CA ALA A 120 13.97 -1.32 3.96
C ALA A 120 13.47 -1.51 5.40
N MET A 121 12.36 -2.25 5.59
CA MET A 121 11.82 -2.54 6.92
C MET A 121 12.58 -3.69 7.58
N ASP A 122 12.78 -3.58 8.89
CA ASP A 122 13.26 -4.68 9.72
C ASP A 122 12.19 -5.77 9.86
N LYS A 123 12.60 -6.95 10.31
CA LYS A 123 11.72 -8.10 10.57
C LYS A 123 10.67 -7.78 11.64
N ASN A 124 11.04 -6.98 12.65
CA ASN A 124 10.18 -6.67 13.80
C ASN A 124 9.44 -5.33 13.67
N ASP A 125 9.62 -4.61 12.56
CA ASP A 125 8.84 -3.41 12.29
C ASP A 125 7.37 -3.77 12.02
N SER A 126 6.49 -2.91 12.50
CA SER A 126 5.04 -3.08 12.40
C SER A 126 4.45 -2.30 11.24
N LEU A 127 3.34 -2.78 10.70
CA LEU A 127 2.63 -2.12 9.61
C LEU A 127 1.11 -2.22 9.79
N ILE A 128 0.42 -1.13 9.45
CA ILE A 128 -1.04 -1.08 9.40
C ILE A 128 -1.49 -0.25 8.20
N THR A 129 -2.53 -0.68 7.48
CA THR A 129 -3.04 0.01 6.30
C THR A 129 -4.57 -0.02 6.22
N ALA A 130 -5.12 0.65 5.20
CA ALA A 130 -6.54 0.64 4.89
C ALA A 130 -6.96 -0.66 4.16
N TYR A 131 -8.13 -0.67 3.54
CA TYR A 131 -8.70 -1.86 2.88
C TYR A 131 -8.03 -2.28 1.55
N ARG A 132 -7.11 -1.49 0.98
CA ARG A 132 -6.39 -1.87 -0.25
C ARG A 132 -5.11 -2.62 0.09
N ALA A 133 -5.27 -3.79 0.72
CA ALA A 133 -4.21 -4.41 1.51
C ALA A 133 -3.55 -5.63 0.87
N HIS A 134 -4.05 -6.22 -0.23
CA HIS A 134 -3.59 -7.56 -0.65
C HIS A 134 -2.08 -7.63 -0.90
N GLY A 135 -1.50 -6.61 -1.57
CA GLY A 135 -0.05 -6.51 -1.77
C GLY A 135 0.73 -6.45 -0.45
N TRP A 136 0.25 -5.64 0.51
CA TRP A 136 0.82 -5.58 1.85
C TRP A 136 0.69 -6.88 2.62
N THR A 137 -0.47 -7.53 2.56
CA THR A 137 -0.72 -8.84 3.19
C THR A 137 0.29 -9.90 2.70
N TYR A 138 0.56 -9.93 1.39
CA TYR A 138 1.59 -10.79 0.80
C TYR A 138 3.00 -10.42 1.30
N MET A 139 3.36 -9.13 1.26
CA MET A 139 4.67 -8.65 1.70
C MET A 139 4.91 -8.84 3.21
N MET A 140 3.86 -8.96 4.00
CA MET A 140 3.90 -9.26 5.44
C MET A 140 3.82 -10.76 5.75
N GLY A 141 3.91 -11.63 4.74
CA GLY A 141 4.21 -13.05 4.90
C GLY A 141 3.02 -13.99 4.71
N VAL A 142 1.83 -13.51 4.35
CA VAL A 142 0.71 -14.39 4.00
C VAL A 142 0.91 -14.93 2.58
N SER A 143 0.69 -16.22 2.39
CA SER A 143 0.79 -16.84 1.06
C SER A 143 -0.32 -16.35 0.12
N VAL A 144 -0.07 -16.42 -1.19
CA VAL A 144 -1.11 -16.14 -2.21
C VAL A 144 -2.33 -17.03 -1.99
N THR A 145 -2.12 -18.30 -1.64
CA THR A 145 -3.21 -19.24 -1.29
C THR A 145 -4.07 -18.71 -0.14
N GLY A 146 -3.47 -18.28 0.96
CA GLY A 146 -4.21 -17.75 2.11
C GLY A 146 -4.95 -16.45 1.79
N ILE A 147 -4.42 -15.62 0.89
CA ILE A 147 -5.08 -14.39 0.43
C ILE A 147 -6.27 -14.72 -0.48
N LEU A 148 -6.06 -15.53 -1.52
CA LEU A 148 -7.13 -15.87 -2.47
C LEU A 148 -8.24 -16.69 -1.80
N ALA A 149 -7.90 -17.62 -0.89
CA ALA A 149 -8.88 -18.34 -0.10
C ALA A 149 -9.70 -17.41 0.81
N GLU A 150 -9.09 -16.38 1.40
CA GLU A 150 -9.81 -15.38 2.18
C GLU A 150 -10.75 -14.54 1.30
N LEU A 151 -10.30 -14.15 0.10
CA LEU A 151 -11.13 -13.42 -0.85
C LEU A 151 -12.34 -14.24 -1.31
N THR A 152 -12.18 -15.55 -1.47
CA THR A 152 -13.28 -16.47 -1.84
C THR A 152 -14.07 -17.00 -0.64
N GLY A 153 -13.79 -16.52 0.58
CA GLY A 153 -14.54 -16.86 1.80
C GLY A 153 -14.35 -18.30 2.27
N ARG A 154 -13.15 -18.88 2.08
CA ARG A 154 -12.87 -20.29 2.39
C ARG A 154 -12.11 -20.46 3.69
N LYS A 155 -12.20 -21.67 4.26
CA LYS A 155 -11.64 -22.02 5.58
C LYS A 155 -10.14 -21.81 5.68
N THR A 156 -9.38 -22.05 4.61
CA THR A 156 -7.92 -21.83 4.60
C THR A 156 -7.52 -20.38 4.32
N GLY A 157 -8.49 -19.46 4.23
CA GLY A 157 -8.23 -18.03 4.22
C GLY A 157 -7.44 -17.59 5.45
N CYS A 158 -6.63 -16.54 5.31
CA CYS A 158 -5.79 -16.03 6.40
C CYS A 158 -6.59 -15.52 7.62
N ALA A 159 -7.90 -15.32 7.49
CA ALA A 159 -8.84 -15.07 8.57
C ALA A 159 -10.04 -16.04 8.51
N GLU A 160 -9.82 -17.25 7.99
CA GLU A 160 -10.80 -18.34 7.88
C GLU A 160 -12.07 -17.98 7.10
N GLY A 161 -11.96 -17.05 6.13
CA GLY A 161 -13.06 -16.59 5.30
C GLY A 161 -13.99 -15.58 5.98
N ARG A 162 -13.62 -15.08 7.17
CA ARG A 162 -14.45 -14.16 7.97
C ARG A 162 -14.21 -12.70 7.64
N GLY A 163 -13.00 -12.36 7.21
CA GLY A 163 -12.56 -10.99 6.99
C GLY A 163 -12.84 -10.50 5.57
N GLY A 164 -12.66 -11.39 4.59
CA GLY A 164 -12.70 -11.05 3.17
C GLY A 164 -11.58 -10.08 2.77
N SER A 165 -11.81 -9.33 1.68
CA SER A 165 -10.79 -8.44 1.08
C SER A 165 -10.22 -7.40 2.02
N MET A 166 -11.05 -6.85 2.91
CA MET A 166 -10.66 -5.67 3.68
C MET A 166 -9.94 -6.02 4.97
N HIS A 167 -10.05 -7.25 5.50
CA HIS A 167 -9.64 -7.60 6.86
C HIS A 167 -8.75 -8.85 6.88
N MET A 168 -7.50 -8.66 6.48
CA MET A 168 -6.46 -9.68 6.54
C MET A 168 -5.39 -9.24 7.53
N TYR A 169 -4.84 -10.16 8.33
CA TYR A 169 -3.87 -9.86 9.38
C TYR A 169 -2.71 -10.84 9.33
N ALA A 170 -1.53 -10.44 9.83
CA ALA A 170 -0.36 -11.31 9.96
C ALA A 170 0.52 -10.83 11.13
N PRO A 171 1.55 -11.59 11.56
CA PRO A 171 2.50 -11.10 12.55
C PRO A 171 3.08 -9.74 12.16
N ASN A 172 3.02 -8.77 13.08
CA ASN A 172 3.39 -7.36 12.86
C ASN A 172 2.63 -6.64 11.73
N PHE A 173 1.60 -7.25 11.15
CA PHE A 173 0.68 -6.62 10.21
C PHE A 173 -0.71 -6.54 10.83
N TYR A 174 -1.04 -5.35 11.32
CA TYR A 174 -2.31 -5.03 12.00
C TYR A 174 -3.45 -4.77 11.01
N GLY A 175 -3.24 -5.24 9.79
CA GLY A 175 -4.24 -5.57 8.82
C GLY A 175 -4.73 -4.47 7.91
N GLY A 176 -5.69 -4.86 7.09
CA GLY A 176 -6.53 -3.96 6.34
C GLY A 176 -7.70 -3.43 7.17
N ASN A 177 -7.93 -2.13 7.07
CA ASN A 177 -8.94 -1.44 7.86
C ASN A 177 -9.98 -0.78 6.95
N GLY A 178 -11.25 -1.10 7.17
CA GLY A 178 -12.38 -0.64 6.35
C GLY A 178 -12.81 0.81 6.62
N ILE A 179 -12.53 1.33 7.81
CA ILE A 179 -12.94 2.67 8.22
C ILE A 179 -11.84 3.68 7.87
N VAL A 180 -12.13 4.57 6.93
CA VAL A 180 -11.16 5.52 6.37
C VAL A 180 -10.55 6.41 7.47
N GLY A 181 -9.23 6.27 7.68
CA GLY A 181 -8.44 7.06 8.62
C GLY A 181 -8.32 6.45 10.02
N ALA A 182 -9.16 5.45 10.37
CA ALA A 182 -9.15 4.84 11.70
C ALA A 182 -7.85 4.09 12.01
N GLN A 183 -7.17 3.59 10.98
CA GLN A 183 -5.90 2.89 11.12
C GLN A 183 -4.73 3.80 11.50
N VAL A 184 -4.85 5.12 11.31
CA VAL A 184 -3.75 6.06 11.56
C VAL A 184 -3.50 6.23 13.06
N PRO A 185 -4.51 6.52 13.90
CA PRO A 185 -4.35 6.47 15.36
C PRO A 185 -3.91 5.09 15.87
N LEU A 186 -4.41 3.99 15.29
CA LEU A 186 -4.01 2.64 15.67
C LEU A 186 -2.51 2.40 15.42
N GLY A 187 -2.00 2.83 14.26
CA GLY A 187 -0.56 2.76 13.96
C GLY A 187 0.29 3.61 14.90
N ALA A 188 -0.19 4.80 15.29
CA ALA A 188 0.47 5.60 16.32
C ALA A 188 0.48 4.86 17.68
N GLY A 189 -0.60 4.16 18.04
CA GLY A 189 -0.66 3.31 19.24
C GLY A 189 0.33 2.14 19.21
N VAL A 190 0.51 1.48 18.05
CA VAL A 190 1.52 0.44 17.86
C VAL A 190 2.93 1.02 17.96
N ALA A 191 3.20 2.20 17.38
CA ALA A 191 4.46 2.90 17.57
C ALA A 191 4.73 3.25 19.05
N PHE A 192 3.69 3.66 19.78
CA PHE A 192 3.79 3.86 21.22
C PHE A 192 4.17 2.57 21.95
N ALA A 193 3.60 1.42 21.58
CA ALA A 193 3.98 0.13 22.17
C ALA A 193 5.45 -0.24 21.93
N HIS A 194 5.98 -0.01 20.72
CA HIS A 194 7.43 -0.18 20.45
C HIS A 194 8.28 0.70 21.36
N LYS A 195 7.94 2.00 21.44
CA LYS A 195 8.64 2.94 22.33
C LYS A 195 8.55 2.53 23.80
N TYR A 196 7.36 2.15 24.26
CA TYR A 196 7.10 1.76 25.64
C TYR A 196 7.93 0.54 26.06
N ARG A 197 8.13 -0.40 25.13
CA ARG A 197 8.96 -1.60 25.34
C ARG A 197 10.46 -1.38 25.10
N GLY A 198 10.88 -0.17 24.71
CA GLY A 198 12.29 0.13 24.40
C GLY A 198 12.80 -0.58 23.15
N GLU A 199 11.91 -0.93 22.20
CA GLU A 199 12.27 -1.63 20.96
C GLU A 199 12.76 -0.62 19.91
N SER A 200 13.84 -0.96 19.20
CA SER A 200 14.36 -0.16 18.08
C SER A 200 13.60 -0.47 16.78
N ASN A 201 12.27 -0.39 16.86
CA ASN A 201 11.34 -0.72 15.79
C ASN A 201 10.38 0.44 15.52
N VAL A 202 9.88 0.50 14.29
CA VAL A 202 8.90 1.51 13.86
C VAL A 202 7.54 0.88 13.60
N CYS A 203 6.48 1.70 13.68
CA CYS A 203 5.22 1.36 13.03
C CYS A 203 5.01 2.24 11.79
N VAL A 204 4.80 1.59 10.64
CA VAL A 204 4.38 2.21 9.40
C VAL A 204 2.84 2.28 9.38
N ALA A 205 2.29 3.49 9.44
CA ALA A 205 0.86 3.75 9.45
C ALA A 205 0.41 4.34 8.10
N LEU A 206 -0.14 3.51 7.22
CA LEU A 206 -0.51 3.89 5.87
C LEU A 206 -1.96 4.38 5.76
N TYR A 207 -2.18 5.36 4.89
CA TYR A 207 -3.48 5.92 4.56
C TYR A 207 -3.48 6.50 3.14
N GLY A 208 -4.64 6.66 2.50
CA GLY A 208 -4.73 7.24 1.14
C GLY A 208 -4.91 8.76 1.12
N ASP A 209 -4.78 9.38 -0.05
CA ASP A 209 -4.98 10.83 -0.26
C ASP A 209 -6.36 11.33 0.23
N GLY A 210 -7.42 10.54 0.05
CA GLY A 210 -8.74 10.85 0.59
C GLY A 210 -8.81 10.77 2.12
N ALA A 211 -8.06 9.84 2.73
CA ALA A 211 -7.99 9.66 4.18
C ALA A 211 -7.18 10.76 4.87
N ALA A 212 -6.28 11.44 4.15
CA ALA A 212 -5.45 12.53 4.67
C ALA A 212 -6.24 13.77 5.15
N ASN A 213 -7.56 13.79 4.93
CA ASN A 213 -8.47 14.84 5.39
C ASN A 213 -9.29 14.44 6.65
N GLN A 214 -9.07 13.23 7.19
CA GLN A 214 -9.74 12.79 8.41
C GLN A 214 -9.16 13.50 9.65
N GLY A 215 -10.03 14.02 10.52
CA GLY A 215 -9.60 14.76 11.72
C GLY A 215 -8.66 13.97 12.63
N GLN A 216 -8.99 12.69 12.87
CA GLN A 216 -8.19 11.78 13.69
C GLN A 216 -6.74 11.57 13.20
N VAL A 217 -6.45 11.83 11.92
CA VAL A 217 -5.07 11.81 11.40
C VAL A 217 -4.25 12.94 12.02
N PHE A 218 -4.83 14.14 12.16
CA PHE A 218 -4.18 15.30 12.77
C PHE A 218 -4.04 15.15 14.28
N GLU A 219 -5.03 14.54 14.94
CA GLU A 219 -4.92 14.19 16.36
C GLU A 219 -3.77 13.20 16.60
N ALA A 220 -3.65 12.17 15.76
CA ALA A 220 -2.56 11.21 15.81
C ALA A 220 -1.20 11.88 15.56
N TYR A 221 -1.09 12.81 14.59
CA TYR A 221 0.12 13.59 14.37
C TYR A 221 0.56 14.36 15.62
N ASN A 222 -0.37 15.10 16.23
CA ASN A 222 -0.07 15.90 17.40
C ASN A 222 0.48 15.04 18.55
N MET A 223 -0.21 13.94 18.88
CA MET A 223 0.23 13.03 19.95
C MET A 223 1.55 12.33 19.60
N ALA A 224 1.70 11.86 18.36
CA ALA A 224 2.91 11.18 17.93
C ALA A 224 4.14 12.08 18.00
N LYS A 225 3.99 13.37 17.63
CA LYS A 225 5.06 14.35 17.76
C LYS A 225 5.34 14.67 19.21
N LEU A 226 4.30 14.96 20.00
CA LEU A 226 4.41 15.29 21.43
C LEU A 226 5.18 14.21 22.20
N TRP A 227 4.92 12.94 21.89
CA TRP A 227 5.56 11.82 22.55
C TRP A 227 6.76 11.26 21.81
N LEU A 228 7.24 11.90 20.73
CA LEU A 228 8.34 11.43 19.88
C LEU A 228 8.22 9.92 19.57
N LEU A 229 7.08 9.52 19.01
CA LEU A 229 6.81 8.13 18.67
C LEU A 229 7.58 7.70 17.41
N PRO A 230 8.06 6.45 17.33
CA PRO A 230 8.70 5.90 16.13
C PRO A 230 7.63 5.50 15.08
N CYS A 231 6.82 6.46 14.64
CA CYS A 231 5.75 6.25 13.67
C CYS A 231 6.08 6.91 12.33
N ILE A 232 6.03 6.12 11.26
CA ILE A 232 6.14 6.61 9.88
C ILE A 232 4.73 6.68 9.29
N PHE A 233 4.22 7.89 9.12
CA PHE A 233 2.90 8.13 8.55
C PHE A 233 2.99 8.20 7.02
N VAL A 234 2.34 7.28 6.31
CA VAL A 234 2.51 7.17 4.85
C VAL A 234 1.21 7.42 4.12
N CYS A 235 1.17 8.51 3.35
CA CYS A 235 0.09 8.81 2.41
C CYS A 235 0.37 8.12 1.06
N GLU A 236 -0.36 7.06 0.73
CA GLU A 236 -0.40 6.50 -0.63
C GLU A 236 -1.28 7.39 -1.51
N ASN A 237 -0.67 8.39 -2.15
CA ASN A 237 -1.36 9.32 -3.04
C ASN A 237 -1.44 8.72 -4.44
N ASN A 238 -2.58 8.12 -4.77
CA ASN A 238 -2.89 7.65 -6.12
C ASN A 238 -3.74 8.63 -6.94
N GLY A 239 -3.89 9.86 -6.43
CA GLY A 239 -4.57 10.99 -7.07
C GLY A 239 -6.09 11.05 -6.87
N TYR A 240 -6.71 10.01 -6.30
CA TYR A 240 -8.17 9.90 -6.21
C TYR A 240 -8.67 9.16 -4.95
N GLY A 241 -9.32 9.90 -4.05
CA GLY A 241 -10.17 9.38 -2.99
C GLY A 241 -11.52 8.90 -3.54
N MET A 242 -11.66 7.58 -3.74
CA MET A 242 -12.78 6.98 -4.48
C MET A 242 -12.91 7.56 -5.88
N GLY A 243 -13.83 8.52 -6.10
CA GLY A 243 -14.03 9.22 -7.37
C GLY A 243 -13.70 10.72 -7.32
N THR A 244 -13.17 11.21 -6.20
CA THR A 244 -12.83 12.63 -6.02
C THR A 244 -11.33 12.81 -6.12
N SER A 245 -10.86 13.62 -7.07
CA SER A 245 -9.44 13.90 -7.22
C SER A 245 -8.88 14.70 -6.04
N SER A 246 -7.58 14.53 -5.76
CA SER A 246 -6.90 15.22 -4.65
C SER A 246 -7.11 16.75 -4.68
N ALA A 247 -7.06 17.36 -5.87
CA ALA A 247 -7.28 18.80 -6.06
C ALA A 247 -8.71 19.26 -5.75
N ARG A 248 -9.69 18.36 -5.73
CA ARG A 248 -11.09 18.65 -5.35
C ARG A 248 -11.39 18.34 -3.90
N ALA A 249 -10.60 17.47 -3.26
CA ALA A 249 -10.79 17.04 -1.89
C ALA A 249 -9.93 17.81 -0.88
N SER A 250 -8.76 18.29 -1.30
CA SER A 250 -7.75 18.88 -0.42
C SER A 250 -7.37 20.28 -0.88
N ALA A 251 -7.51 21.27 0.01
CA ALA A 251 -7.06 22.65 -0.27
C ALA A 251 -5.55 22.74 -0.51
N ASN A 252 -4.77 21.87 0.13
CA ASN A 252 -3.34 21.67 -0.13
C ASN A 252 -3.10 20.19 -0.49
N PRO A 253 -2.86 19.86 -1.78
CA PRO A 253 -2.60 18.49 -2.22
C PRO A 253 -1.14 18.03 -2.02
N ASN A 254 -0.30 18.81 -1.33
CA ASN A 254 1.03 18.36 -0.90
C ASN A 254 0.88 17.62 0.44
N PHE A 255 0.59 16.32 0.39
CA PHE A 255 0.26 15.52 1.58
C PHE A 255 1.42 15.37 2.56
N TYR A 256 2.66 15.31 2.06
CA TYR A 256 3.89 15.34 2.88
C TYR A 256 4.06 16.62 3.72
N LYS A 257 3.28 17.69 3.45
CA LYS A 257 3.31 18.98 4.16
C LYS A 257 2.11 19.21 5.07
N ARG A 258 1.25 18.20 5.28
CA ARG A 258 -0.03 18.39 5.99
C ARG A 258 0.12 18.66 7.48
N CYS A 259 1.31 18.53 8.04
CA CYS A 259 1.61 18.89 9.41
C CYS A 259 2.79 19.86 9.43
N GLU A 260 2.64 20.99 10.13
CA GLU A 260 3.66 22.04 10.20
C GLU A 260 4.77 21.74 11.22
N TYR A 261 4.66 20.66 12.01
CA TYR A 261 5.62 20.31 13.06
C TYR A 261 6.14 18.86 12.98
N ILE A 262 5.73 18.10 11.95
CA ILE A 262 6.31 16.79 11.61
C ILE A 262 7.00 16.91 10.25
N PRO A 263 8.30 16.56 10.13
CA PRO A 263 9.00 16.61 8.87
C PRO A 263 8.39 15.63 7.88
N GLY A 264 8.50 15.93 6.59
CA GLY A 264 7.93 15.06 5.57
C GLY A 264 8.68 15.01 4.25
N ILE A 265 8.44 13.91 3.54
CA ILE A 265 9.11 13.57 2.27
C ILE A 265 8.05 13.17 1.25
N TRP A 266 7.97 13.90 0.15
CA TRP A 266 7.32 13.41 -1.06
C TRP A 266 8.26 12.43 -1.75
N VAL A 267 7.76 11.29 -2.22
CA VAL A 267 8.53 10.21 -2.83
C VAL A 267 7.88 9.81 -4.16
N ASP A 268 8.68 9.59 -5.20
CA ASP A 268 8.20 8.90 -6.40
C ASP A 268 7.85 7.44 -6.08
N GLY A 269 6.56 7.19 -5.83
CA GLY A 269 6.02 5.87 -5.48
C GLY A 269 5.98 4.87 -6.64
N MET A 270 6.46 5.26 -7.84
CA MET A 270 6.59 4.37 -9.00
C MET A 270 8.03 3.85 -9.17
N ASP A 271 8.99 4.39 -8.42
CA ASP A 271 10.39 3.94 -8.42
C ASP A 271 10.70 3.15 -7.14
N ILE A 272 10.85 1.84 -7.28
CA ILE A 272 11.05 0.93 -6.14
C ILE A 272 12.30 1.24 -5.32
N LEU A 273 13.41 1.68 -5.93
CA LEU A 273 14.63 1.95 -5.17
C LEU A 273 14.55 3.31 -4.48
N ALA A 274 13.88 4.29 -5.08
CA ALA A 274 13.57 5.55 -4.41
C ALA A 274 12.67 5.33 -3.18
N VAL A 275 11.64 4.49 -3.31
CA VAL A 275 10.78 4.09 -2.19
C VAL A 275 11.61 3.42 -1.09
N ARG A 276 12.50 2.49 -1.45
CA ARG A 276 13.37 1.78 -0.49
C ARG A 276 14.26 2.75 0.29
N GLU A 277 14.96 3.65 -0.40
CA GLU A 277 15.86 4.61 0.25
C GLU A 277 15.11 5.63 1.12
N ALA A 278 13.96 6.13 0.66
CA ALA A 278 13.14 7.01 1.48
C ALA A 278 12.62 6.31 2.76
N THR A 279 12.29 5.03 2.65
CA THR A 279 11.84 4.23 3.80
C THR A 279 12.98 3.96 4.77
N ARG A 280 14.18 3.64 4.26
CA ARG A 280 15.39 3.47 5.07
C ARG A 280 15.69 4.74 5.88
N PHE A 281 15.69 5.89 5.22
CA PHE A 281 15.87 7.19 5.85
C PHE A 281 14.82 7.47 6.93
N ALA A 282 13.53 7.25 6.63
CA ALA A 282 12.44 7.49 7.58
C ALA A 282 12.50 6.55 8.79
N ARG A 283 12.93 5.30 8.58
CA ARG A 283 13.16 4.32 9.65
C ARG A 283 14.28 4.78 10.57
N GLU A 284 15.44 5.10 10.01
CA GLU A 284 16.59 5.61 10.77
C GLU A 284 16.25 6.89 11.54
N TRP A 285 15.48 7.80 10.93
CA TRP A 285 14.96 8.98 11.61
C TRP A 285 14.16 8.60 12.86
N CYS A 286 13.17 7.73 12.71
CA CYS A 286 12.27 7.35 13.80
C CYS A 286 13.00 6.56 14.90
N THR A 287 13.84 5.59 14.54
CA THR A 287 14.59 4.76 15.50
C THR A 287 15.71 5.54 16.20
N SER A 288 16.22 6.63 15.61
CA SER A 288 17.13 7.56 16.28
C SER A 288 16.45 8.47 17.33
N GLY A 289 15.15 8.32 17.57
CA GLY A 289 14.41 9.05 18.60
C GLY A 289 13.97 10.45 18.20
N LYS A 290 14.10 10.84 16.92
CA LYS A 290 13.68 12.17 16.41
C LYS A 290 12.16 12.34 16.29
N GLY A 291 11.41 11.30 16.64
CA GLY A 291 9.94 11.25 16.57
C GLY A 291 9.43 10.87 15.18
N PRO A 292 8.16 11.18 14.87
CA PRO A 292 7.53 10.68 13.66
C PRO A 292 8.01 11.40 12.40
N MET A 293 7.68 10.82 11.25
CA MET A 293 7.88 11.39 9.92
C MET A 293 6.66 11.14 9.04
N ILE A 294 6.34 12.08 8.14
CA ILE A 294 5.32 11.90 7.10
C ILE A 294 5.99 11.56 5.78
N MET A 295 5.51 10.54 5.07
CA MET A 295 5.89 10.26 3.70
C MET A 295 4.67 10.33 2.79
N GLU A 296 4.80 10.91 1.61
CA GLU A 296 3.80 10.83 0.55
C GLU A 296 4.36 9.99 -0.60
N MET A 297 3.77 8.83 -0.82
CA MET A 297 4.09 7.97 -1.96
C MET A 297 3.21 8.38 -3.14
N ALA A 298 3.79 9.11 -4.10
CA ALA A 298 3.11 9.50 -5.32
C ALA A 298 3.07 8.33 -6.30
N THR A 299 1.96 7.59 -6.26
CA THR A 299 1.76 6.34 -7.01
C THR A 299 0.51 6.42 -7.86
N TYR A 300 0.05 5.29 -8.43
CA TYR A 300 -1.16 5.25 -9.23
C TYR A 300 -1.84 3.88 -9.20
N ARG A 301 -3.17 3.87 -9.12
CA ARG A 301 -3.98 2.63 -9.22
C ARG A 301 -4.56 2.47 -10.62
N TYR A 302 -4.34 1.32 -11.26
CA TYR A 302 -4.83 1.07 -12.61
C TYR A 302 -6.34 0.74 -12.67
N PHE A 303 -6.85 0.08 -11.65
CA PHE A 303 -8.28 -0.20 -11.52
C PHE A 303 -9.02 0.96 -10.86
N GLY A 304 -10.35 0.96 -10.98
CA GLY A 304 -11.23 1.86 -10.23
C GLY A 304 -11.07 1.70 -8.71
N HIS A 305 -11.91 2.40 -7.95
CA HIS A 305 -11.77 2.41 -6.50
C HIS A 305 -11.83 1.00 -5.92
N SER A 306 -12.86 0.26 -6.30
CA SER A 306 -13.11 -1.15 -6.02
C SER A 306 -13.65 -1.83 -7.29
N MET A 307 -13.92 -3.13 -7.23
CA MET A 307 -14.51 -3.87 -8.34
C MET A 307 -15.91 -3.38 -8.78
N SER A 308 -16.65 -2.61 -7.97
CA SER A 308 -17.92 -2.00 -8.37
C SER A 308 -17.77 -0.66 -9.09
N ASP A 309 -16.56 -0.09 -9.11
CA ASP A 309 -16.27 1.18 -9.77
C ASP A 309 -15.42 0.95 -11.04
N PRO A 310 -15.95 1.21 -12.24
CA PRO A 310 -15.18 1.13 -13.48
C PRO A 310 -14.04 2.14 -13.57
N GLY A 311 -14.08 3.23 -12.79
CA GLY A 311 -13.03 4.25 -12.74
C GLY A 311 -12.95 5.17 -13.96
N THR A 312 -13.98 5.22 -14.82
CA THR A 312 -14.01 6.01 -16.06
C THR A 312 -14.85 7.28 -15.99
N SER A 313 -15.58 7.51 -14.90
CA SER A 313 -16.46 8.69 -14.74
C SER A 313 -15.72 9.94 -14.25
N TYR A 314 -14.54 9.77 -13.64
CA TYR A 314 -13.78 10.85 -12.99
C TYR A 314 -12.33 11.00 -13.51
N ARG A 315 -11.90 10.11 -14.40
CA ARG A 315 -10.59 10.13 -15.09
C ARG A 315 -10.70 9.42 -16.42
N THR A 316 -9.77 9.68 -17.34
CA THR A 316 -9.83 9.12 -18.70
C THR A 316 -9.10 7.79 -18.81
N ARG A 317 -9.43 6.99 -19.83
CA ARG A 317 -8.70 5.74 -20.10
C ARG A 317 -7.29 6.03 -20.58
N GLU A 318 -7.12 7.14 -21.30
CA GLU A 318 -5.85 7.64 -21.80
C GLU A 318 -4.90 7.95 -20.64
N GLU A 319 -5.36 8.63 -19.58
CA GLU A 319 -4.55 8.90 -18.38
C GLU A 319 -3.99 7.60 -17.78
N ILE A 320 -4.83 6.57 -17.60
CA ILE A 320 -4.41 5.28 -17.04
C ILE A 320 -3.40 4.59 -17.97
N GLN A 321 -3.66 4.60 -19.28
CA GLN A 321 -2.77 4.00 -20.27
C GLN A 321 -1.42 4.71 -20.33
N ASP A 322 -1.41 6.04 -20.26
CA ASP A 322 -0.21 6.86 -20.29
C ASP A 322 0.66 6.57 -19.07
N VAL A 323 0.07 6.54 -17.87
CA VAL A 323 0.81 6.15 -16.65
C VAL A 323 1.37 4.73 -16.77
N ARG A 324 0.55 3.77 -17.22
CA ARG A 324 1.00 2.38 -17.35
C ARG A 324 2.10 2.19 -18.40
N LYS A 325 2.09 2.95 -19.49
CA LYS A 325 3.13 2.87 -20.53
C LYS A 325 4.42 3.56 -20.10
N SER A 326 4.32 4.68 -19.41
CA SER A 326 5.48 5.54 -19.12
C SER A 326 6.10 5.32 -17.74
N ARG A 327 5.33 4.79 -16.78
CA ARG A 327 5.73 4.75 -15.36
C ARG A 327 5.39 3.43 -14.67
N ASP A 328 5.07 2.35 -15.38
CA ASP A 328 4.79 1.07 -14.69
C ASP A 328 6.01 0.59 -13.90
N PRO A 329 5.84 0.27 -12.60
CA PRO A 329 6.96 0.00 -11.72
C PRO A 329 7.68 -1.31 -12.08
N ILE A 330 6.96 -2.28 -12.65
CA ILE A 330 7.52 -3.58 -13.02
C ILE A 330 8.29 -3.44 -14.33
N THR A 331 7.67 -2.84 -15.34
CA THR A 331 8.31 -2.63 -16.65
C THR A 331 9.54 -1.75 -16.54
N SER A 332 9.44 -0.60 -15.86
CA SER A 332 10.58 0.32 -15.71
C SER A 332 11.75 -0.33 -14.95
N PHE A 333 11.47 -1.06 -13.86
CA PHE A 333 12.53 -1.69 -13.08
C PHE A 333 13.22 -2.84 -13.83
N ARG A 334 12.44 -3.65 -14.55
CA ARG A 334 12.93 -4.70 -15.43
C ARG A 334 13.87 -4.15 -16.51
N GLU A 335 13.49 -3.06 -17.17
CA GLU A 335 14.32 -2.40 -18.18
C GLU A 335 15.64 -1.90 -17.59
N LYS A 336 15.62 -1.31 -16.39
CA LYS A 336 16.84 -0.89 -15.67
C LYS A 336 17.76 -2.08 -15.40
N LEU A 337 17.22 -3.22 -14.94
CA LEU A 337 18.01 -4.43 -14.68
C LEU A 337 18.64 -5.03 -15.95
N ILE A 338 17.92 -5.02 -17.09
CA ILE A 338 18.46 -5.48 -18.38
C ILE A 338 19.57 -4.54 -18.86
N GLN A 339 19.34 -3.22 -18.81
CA GLN A 339 20.30 -2.20 -19.23
C GLN A 339 21.60 -2.28 -18.40
N ALA A 340 21.48 -2.51 -17.09
CA ALA A 340 22.60 -2.74 -16.20
C ALA A 340 23.26 -4.12 -16.35
N LYS A 341 22.76 -4.97 -17.27
CA LYS A 341 23.23 -6.36 -17.48
C LYS A 341 23.17 -7.22 -16.22
N LEU A 342 22.24 -6.92 -15.32
CA LEU A 342 21.99 -7.68 -14.11
C LEU A 342 21.05 -8.85 -14.33
N ALA A 343 20.27 -8.87 -15.40
CA ALA A 343 19.34 -9.94 -15.72
C ALA A 343 19.09 -10.01 -17.22
N THR A 344 18.71 -11.18 -17.71
CA THR A 344 18.35 -11.39 -19.12
C THR A 344 16.84 -11.46 -19.30
N GLU A 345 16.41 -11.27 -20.55
CA GLU A 345 15.02 -11.44 -20.98
C GLU A 345 14.44 -12.81 -20.58
N ASP A 346 15.23 -13.87 -20.73
CA ASP A 346 14.80 -15.25 -20.45
C ASP A 346 14.68 -15.53 -18.94
N GLU A 347 15.48 -14.87 -18.11
CA GLU A 347 15.35 -14.96 -16.65
C GLU A 347 14.04 -14.35 -16.17
N PHE A 348 13.64 -13.20 -16.73
CA PHE A 348 12.33 -12.62 -16.44
C PHE A 348 11.18 -13.50 -16.92
N LYS A 349 11.29 -14.12 -18.10
CA LYS A 349 10.28 -15.10 -18.56
C LYS A 349 10.17 -16.29 -17.61
N ASN A 350 11.29 -16.81 -17.12
CA ASN A 350 11.29 -17.93 -16.16
C ASN A 350 10.62 -17.54 -14.84
N ILE A 351 10.91 -16.34 -14.32
CA ILE A 351 10.22 -15.81 -13.13
C ILE A 351 8.72 -15.66 -13.42
N ASP A 352 8.33 -15.13 -14.57
CA ASP A 352 6.91 -14.96 -14.93
C ASP A 352 6.17 -16.31 -15.01
N ILE A 353 6.83 -17.36 -15.51
CA ILE A 353 6.31 -18.74 -15.53
C ILE A 353 6.16 -19.28 -14.11
N GLU A 354 7.16 -19.10 -13.25
CA GLU A 354 7.10 -19.52 -11.86
C GLU A 354 5.96 -18.82 -11.11
N VAL A 355 5.85 -17.50 -11.25
CA VAL A 355 4.78 -16.70 -10.65
C VAL A 355 3.42 -17.16 -11.16
N LYS A 356 3.29 -17.41 -12.47
CA LYS A 356 2.05 -17.92 -13.05
C LYS A 356 1.63 -19.23 -12.36
N LYS A 357 2.56 -20.17 -12.17
CA LYS A 357 2.28 -21.42 -11.47
C LYS A 357 1.84 -21.20 -10.02
N ILE A 358 2.50 -20.30 -9.28
CA ILE A 358 2.10 -19.93 -7.91
C ILE A 358 0.65 -19.44 -7.86
N ILE A 359 0.24 -18.62 -8.83
CA ILE A 359 -1.13 -18.11 -8.91
C ILE A 359 -2.12 -19.22 -9.28
N GLU A 360 -1.81 -20.05 -10.29
CA GLU A 360 -2.68 -21.15 -10.72
C GLU A 360 -2.91 -22.18 -9.60
N ASP A 361 -1.87 -22.52 -8.85
CA ASP A 361 -1.96 -23.43 -7.70
C ASP A 361 -2.85 -22.82 -6.59
N ALA A 362 -2.69 -21.52 -6.30
CA ALA A 362 -3.50 -20.81 -5.32
C ALA A 362 -4.97 -20.65 -5.75
N GLU A 363 -5.22 -20.38 -7.05
CA GLU A 363 -6.57 -20.31 -7.63
C GLU A 363 -7.30 -21.65 -7.55
N SER A 364 -6.59 -22.74 -7.88
CA SER A 364 -7.14 -24.09 -7.80
C SER A 364 -7.50 -24.44 -6.37
N HIS A 365 -6.62 -24.14 -5.41
CA HIS A 365 -6.90 -24.35 -4.00
C HIS A 365 -8.11 -23.55 -3.53
N ALA A 366 -8.15 -22.23 -3.79
CA ALA A 366 -9.22 -21.35 -3.35
C ALA A 366 -10.60 -21.70 -3.94
N GLN A 367 -10.65 -22.38 -5.09
CA GLN A 367 -11.90 -22.85 -5.71
C GLN A 367 -12.39 -24.18 -5.14
N ASN A 368 -11.46 -25.06 -4.75
CA ASN A 368 -11.77 -26.40 -4.26
C ASN A 368 -11.81 -26.50 -2.72
N ASP A 369 -11.36 -25.45 -2.01
CA ASP A 369 -11.42 -25.39 -0.56
C ASP A 369 -12.86 -25.24 -0.04
N SER A 370 -13.10 -25.80 1.14
CA SER A 370 -14.40 -25.75 1.81
C SER A 370 -14.67 -24.38 2.41
N GLU A 371 -15.96 -23.99 2.44
CA GLU A 371 -16.41 -22.92 3.32
C GLU A 371 -16.27 -23.34 4.79
N LEU A 372 -16.25 -22.35 5.68
CA LEU A 372 -16.23 -22.61 7.10
C LEU A 372 -17.56 -23.21 7.57
N HIS A 373 -17.51 -24.20 8.49
CA HIS A 373 -18.72 -24.83 8.98
C HIS A 373 -19.60 -23.84 9.76
N VAL A 374 -20.92 -23.95 9.62
CA VAL A 374 -21.86 -22.99 10.23
C VAL A 374 -21.76 -22.92 11.76
N ASP A 375 -21.35 -24.02 12.42
CA ASP A 375 -21.12 -24.03 13.87
C ASP A 375 -19.93 -23.16 14.29
N GLU A 376 -18.96 -22.95 13.41
CA GLU A 376 -17.82 -22.07 13.67
C GLU A 376 -18.20 -20.59 13.52
N LEU A 377 -19.41 -20.23 13.08
CA LEU A 377 -19.83 -18.83 12.90
C LEU A 377 -19.62 -17.97 14.16
N TYR A 378 -19.73 -18.56 15.34
CA TYR A 378 -19.68 -17.87 16.63
C TYR A 378 -18.31 -17.90 17.31
N SER A 379 -17.31 -18.57 16.73
CA SER A 379 -15.97 -18.61 17.32
C SER A 379 -15.24 -17.28 17.18
N ASN A 380 -14.18 -17.08 17.99
CA ASN A 380 -13.31 -15.90 17.94
C ASN A 380 -13.99 -14.53 18.24
N VAL A 381 -15.19 -14.51 18.83
CA VAL A 381 -15.83 -13.26 19.30
C VAL A 381 -15.09 -12.67 20.50
N TYR A 382 -14.65 -13.53 21.43
CA TYR A 382 -13.79 -13.15 22.55
C TYR A 382 -12.52 -14.01 22.53
N SER A 383 -11.37 -13.41 22.86
CA SER A 383 -10.12 -14.16 23.00
C SER A 383 -10.16 -15.15 24.17
N GLN A 384 -10.85 -14.81 25.26
CA GLN A 384 -11.01 -15.66 26.45
C GLN A 384 -12.45 -15.54 26.96
N PRO A 385 -13.41 -16.27 26.37
CA PRO A 385 -14.80 -16.19 26.79
C PRO A 385 -14.99 -16.80 28.20
N PRO A 386 -15.93 -16.28 29.01
CA PRO A 386 -16.34 -16.94 30.25
C PRO A 386 -16.80 -18.38 29.99
N PRO A 387 -16.66 -19.29 30.97
CA PRO A 387 -17.19 -20.64 30.84
C PRO A 387 -18.69 -20.64 30.52
N ASN A 388 -19.10 -21.50 29.58
CA ASN A 388 -20.49 -21.62 29.12
C ASN A 388 -21.09 -20.33 28.52
N PHE A 389 -20.25 -19.41 28.00
CA PHE A 389 -20.76 -18.22 27.33
C PHE A 389 -21.52 -18.60 26.05
N LYS A 390 -22.72 -18.05 25.89
CA LYS A 390 -23.62 -18.38 24.78
C LYS A 390 -23.90 -17.16 23.94
N ILE A 391 -23.82 -17.32 22.62
CA ILE A 391 -24.26 -16.32 21.66
C ILE A 391 -25.61 -16.73 21.09
N ARG A 392 -26.54 -15.78 21.07
CA ARG A 392 -27.88 -15.94 20.52
C ARG A 392 -27.83 -15.96 18.99
N GLY A 393 -28.54 -16.90 18.37
CA GLY A 393 -28.76 -16.95 16.92
C GLY A 393 -29.89 -16.03 16.46
N CYS A 394 -30.56 -16.39 15.36
CA CYS A 394 -31.59 -15.55 14.73
C CYS A 394 -32.95 -15.52 15.47
N ASP A 395 -33.14 -16.36 16.49
CA ASP A 395 -34.38 -16.46 17.26
C ASP A 395 -34.13 -16.39 18.77
N ASN A 396 -35.18 -16.46 19.60
CA ASN A 396 -35.09 -16.35 21.06
C ASN A 396 -34.61 -17.64 21.77
N PHE A 397 -34.47 -18.75 21.04
CA PHE A 397 -34.32 -20.10 21.57
C PHE A 397 -32.99 -20.76 21.15
N THR A 398 -32.41 -20.31 20.06
CA THR A 398 -31.13 -20.83 19.54
C THR A 398 -29.97 -20.10 20.18
N PHE A 399 -29.17 -20.84 20.95
CA PHE A 399 -27.93 -20.38 21.55
C PHE A 399 -26.79 -21.33 21.19
N LYS A 400 -25.66 -20.77 20.80
CA LYS A 400 -24.42 -21.53 20.56
C LYS A 400 -23.42 -21.18 21.64
N GLU A 401 -22.94 -22.20 22.34
CA GLU A 401 -21.85 -22.04 23.28
C GLU A 401 -20.56 -21.81 22.50
N ILE A 402 -19.80 -20.78 22.88
CA ILE A 402 -18.54 -20.49 22.22
C ILE A 402 -17.42 -21.24 22.93
N SER A 403 -16.74 -22.11 22.19
CA SER A 403 -15.38 -22.49 22.53
C SER A 403 -14.41 -21.50 21.88
N LYS A 404 -13.19 -21.44 22.41
CA LYS A 404 -12.09 -20.72 21.78
C LYS A 404 -11.93 -21.10 20.31
#